data_AF-A0A8T1TIK1-F1
#
_entry.id   AF-A0A8T1TIK1-F1
#
_cell.length_a   1.000
_cell.length_b   1.000
_cell.length_c   1.000
_cell.angle_alpha   90.00
_cell.angle_beta   90.00
_cell.angle_gamma   90.00
#
_symmetry.space_group_name_H-M   'P 1'
#
loop_
_entity.id
_entity.type
_entity.pdbx_description
1 polymer ?
#
loop_
_entity_poly.entity_id
_entity_poly.type
_entity_poly.pdbx_seq_one_letter_code
_entity_poly.pdbx_strand_id
1 'polypeptide(L)'
;MFKRGTHEEFGYTSLITALAFYFLLSCWTAGSAVASGLVIPMLYTGALYGRIVGLILVSIFGVQTNEQGAWIDPGLFAAVGAASFFSGVSRLTISLTVIM
;
A
#
# COMPACT_ATOMS: atom_id res chain seq x y z
N MET A 1 -10.40 1.09 -5.05
CA MET A 1 -9.03 1.47 -4.65
C MET A 1 -8.13 1.95 -5.79
N PHE A 2 -8.46 1.68 -7.08
CA PHE A 2 -7.68 2.14 -8.26
C PHE A 2 -8.38 3.24 -9.08
N LYS A 3 -9.31 4.01 -8.48
CA LYS A 3 -9.94 5.15 -9.15
C LYS A 3 -9.23 6.45 -8.78
N ARG A 4 -8.83 7.23 -9.80
CA ARG A 4 -8.39 8.64 -9.67
C ARG A 4 -9.59 9.51 -9.25
N GLY A 5 -9.38 10.47 -8.34
CA GLY A 5 -10.36 11.51 -7.99
C GLY A 5 -11.00 11.45 -6.60
N THR A 6 -10.74 10.46 -5.75
CA THR A 6 -11.32 10.40 -4.40
C THR A 6 -10.35 10.93 -3.35
N HIS A 7 -10.25 12.25 -3.27
CA HIS A 7 -9.46 12.93 -2.24
C HIS A 7 -10.16 12.98 -0.86
N GLU A 8 -11.46 12.65 -0.76
CA GLU A 8 -12.22 12.85 0.51
C GLU A 8 -13.17 11.72 0.99
N GLU A 9 -13.41 10.61 0.27
CA GLU A 9 -14.31 9.55 0.82
C GLU A 9 -13.63 8.48 1.67
N PHE A 10 -12.30 8.36 1.60
CA PHE A 10 -11.56 7.53 2.54
C PHE A 10 -10.83 8.45 3.51
N GLY A 11 -11.48 8.80 4.60
CA GLY A 11 -10.88 9.59 5.67
C GLY A 11 -9.52 8.99 6.05
N TYR A 12 -8.50 9.84 6.15
CA TYR A 12 -7.14 9.44 6.51
C TYR A 12 -7.12 8.52 7.75
N THR A 13 -8.04 8.79 8.68
CA THR A 13 -8.36 7.99 9.85
C THR A 13 -8.74 6.54 9.51
N SER A 14 -9.57 6.29 8.50
CA SER A 14 -10.00 4.94 8.08
C SER A 14 -8.85 4.13 7.46
N LEU A 15 -7.97 4.77 6.68
CA LEU A 15 -6.77 4.08 6.16
C LEU A 15 -5.81 3.72 7.29
N ILE A 16 -5.60 4.62 8.25
CA ILE A 16 -4.69 4.37 9.38
C ILE A 16 -5.26 3.31 10.31
N THR A 17 -6.55 3.35 10.64
CA THR A 17 -7.18 2.32 11.48
C THR A 17 -7.15 0.98 10.77
N ALA A 18 -7.49 0.90 9.48
CA ALA A 18 -7.39 -0.33 8.71
C ALA A 18 -5.95 -0.86 8.67
N LEU A 19 -4.95 0.01 8.44
CA LEU A 19 -3.54 -0.39 8.46
C LEU A 19 -3.13 -0.96 9.82
N ALA A 20 -3.48 -0.30 10.91
CA ALA A 20 -3.16 -0.77 12.27
C ALA A 20 -3.83 -2.12 12.57
N PHE A 21 -5.14 -2.25 12.31
CA PHE A 21 -5.88 -3.48 12.56
C PHE A 21 -5.39 -4.64 11.69
N TYR A 22 -5.20 -4.43 10.38
CA TYR A 22 -4.70 -5.48 9.47
C TYR A 22 -3.25 -5.87 9.77
N PHE A 23 -2.39 -4.94 10.19
CA PHE A 23 -1.02 -5.26 10.59
C PHE A 23 -0.99 -6.11 11.87
N LEU A 24 -1.78 -5.74 12.89
CA LEU A 24 -1.89 -6.50 14.14
C LEU A 24 -2.49 -7.89 13.91
N LEU A 25 -3.58 -8.01 13.14
CA LEU A 25 -4.18 -9.30 12.81
C LEU A 25 -3.25 -10.16 11.96
N SER A 26 -2.52 -9.56 11.00
CA SER A 26 -1.54 -10.27 10.18
C SER A 26 -0.39 -10.81 11.03
N CYS A 27 0.12 -10.01 11.98
CA CYS A 27 1.16 -10.45 12.91
C CYS A 27 0.66 -11.59 13.81
N TRP A 28 -0.56 -11.49 14.33
CA TRP A 28 -1.19 -12.55 15.13
C TRP A 28 -1.39 -13.84 14.33
N THR A 29 -1.82 -13.72 13.07
CA THR A 29 -2.07 -14.87 12.18
C THR A 29 -0.78 -15.48 11.64
N ALA A 30 0.29 -14.69 11.50
CA ALA A 30 1.62 -15.20 11.15
C ALA A 30 2.24 -16.04 12.29
N GLY A 31 1.84 -15.78 13.54
CA GLY A 31 2.27 -16.57 14.71
C GLY A 31 1.46 -17.84 14.94
N SER A 32 0.23 -17.94 14.40
CA SER A 32 -0.55 -19.17 14.47
C SER A 32 -0.09 -20.14 13.37
N ALA A 33 0.17 -21.40 13.72
CA ALA A 33 0.66 -22.45 12.81
C ALA A 33 -0.42 -22.92 11.81
N VAL A 34 -1.22 -22.00 11.27
CA VAL A 34 -2.28 -22.28 10.31
C VAL A 34 -1.73 -22.00 8.91
N ALA A 35 -1.93 -22.94 7.97
CA ALA A 35 -1.52 -22.78 6.58
C ALA A 35 -2.45 -21.80 5.85
N SER A 36 -2.32 -20.51 6.14
CA SER A 36 -3.01 -19.42 5.46
C SER A 36 -2.01 -18.61 4.64
N GLY A 37 -2.39 -18.27 3.40
CA GLY A 37 -1.55 -17.45 2.52
C GLY A 37 -1.40 -16.03 3.05
N LEU A 38 -0.30 -15.75 3.76
CA LEU A 38 -0.01 -14.43 4.34
C LEU A 38 0.37 -13.35 3.31
N VAL A 39 0.48 -13.72 2.03
CA VAL A 39 0.88 -12.81 0.94
C VAL A 39 -0.14 -11.69 0.74
N ILE A 40 -1.44 -12.01 0.76
CA ILE A 40 -2.53 -11.04 0.50
C ILE A 40 -2.58 -9.93 1.56
N PRO A 41 -2.59 -10.21 2.89
CA PRO A 41 -2.61 -9.15 3.90
C PRO A 41 -1.33 -8.30 3.88
N MET A 42 -0.17 -8.87 3.54
CA MET A 42 1.07 -8.11 3.38
C MET A 42 1.00 -7.14 2.21
N LEU A 43 0.52 -7.59 1.04
CA LEU A 43 0.32 -6.73 -0.13
C LEU A 43 -0.70 -5.62 0.15
N TYR A 44 -1.80 -5.94 0.84
CA TYR A 44 -2.84 -4.97 1.19
C TYR A 44 -2.32 -3.89 2.15
N THR A 45 -1.58 -4.28 3.19
CA THR A 45 -1.00 -3.36 4.17
C THR A 45 0.04 -2.45 3.52
N GLY A 46 0.92 -3.01 2.66
CA GLY A 46 1.91 -2.23 1.93
C GLY A 46 1.29 -1.27 0.91
N ALA A 47 0.19 -1.67 0.24
CA ALA A 47 -0.54 -0.80 -0.69
C ALA A 47 -1.20 0.39 0.00
N LEU A 48 -1.82 0.15 1.17
CA LEU A 48 -2.39 1.21 2.01
C LEU A 48 -1.31 2.22 2.42
N TYR A 49 -0.18 1.72 2.93
CA TYR A 49 0.94 2.56 3.32
C TYR A 49 1.50 3.37 2.14
N GLY A 50 1.75 2.72 1.01
CA GLY A 50 2.21 3.38 -0.22
C GLY A 50 1.26 4.48 -0.70
N ARG A 51 -0.06 4.24 -0.63
CA ARG A 51 -1.06 5.25 -1.01
C ARG A 51 -1.07 6.45 -0.08
N ILE A 52 -0.92 6.25 1.23
CA ILE A 52 -0.80 7.34 2.21
C ILE A 52 0.42 8.21 1.88
N VAL A 53 1.57 7.59 1.66
CA VAL A 53 2.82 8.29 1.27
C VAL A 53 2.64 9.03 -0.05
N GLY A 54 2.00 8.42 -1.05
CA GLY A 54 1.70 9.06 -2.33
C GLY A 54 0.81 10.29 -2.19
N LEU A 55 -0.23 10.24 -1.34
CA LEU A 55 -1.08 11.40 -1.04
C LEU A 55 -0.32 12.52 -0.31
N ILE A 56 0.50 12.17 0.69
CA ILE A 56 1.34 13.17 1.38
C ILE A 56 2.27 13.84 0.36
N LEU A 57 2.88 13.06 -0.54
CA LEU A 57 3.78 13.58 -1.55
C LEU A 57 3.06 14.53 -2.52
N VAL A 58 1.86 14.18 -2.98
CA VAL A 58 1.00 15.09 -3.77
C VAL A 58 0.66 16.36 -2.99
N SER A 59 0.35 16.25 -1.70
CA SER A 59 0.02 17.40 -0.86
C SER A 59 1.21 18.33 -0.63
N ILE A 60 2.44 17.79 -0.56
CA ILE A 60 3.66 18.58 -0.35
C ILE A 60 4.17 19.19 -1.66
N PHE A 61 4.16 18.43 -2.76
CA PHE A 61 4.72 18.88 -4.04
C PHE A 61 3.80 19.79 -4.86
N GLY A 62 2.56 20.00 -4.39
CA GLY A 62 1.62 20.93 -5.01
C GLY A 62 0.93 20.35 -6.24
N VAL A 63 -0.36 20.62 -6.34
CA VAL A 63 -1.25 20.07 -7.37
C VAL A 63 -0.79 20.50 -8.78
N GLN A 64 -0.19 19.59 -9.53
CA GLN A 64 -0.08 19.72 -10.98
C GLN A 64 -1.34 19.09 -11.60
N THR A 65 -2.43 19.87 -11.57
CA THR A 65 -3.57 19.69 -12.45
C THR A 65 -3.08 19.86 -13.89
N ASN A 66 -2.57 18.82 -14.53
CA ASN A 66 -2.48 18.72 -15.98
C ASN A 66 -2.54 17.24 -16.40
N GLU A 67 -3.60 16.94 -17.13
CA GLU A 67 -4.29 15.66 -17.31
C GLU A 67 -3.54 14.51 -17.99
N GLN A 68 -2.24 14.58 -18.26
CA GLN A 68 -1.60 13.54 -19.09
C GLN A 68 -0.16 13.18 -18.67
N GLY A 69 0.38 13.81 -17.61
CA GLY A 69 1.79 13.65 -17.19
C GLY A 69 2.03 13.85 -15.70
N ALA A 70 1.13 13.40 -14.84
CA ALA A 70 1.34 13.44 -13.39
C ALA A 70 2.45 12.45 -12.99
N TRP A 71 3.66 12.95 -12.75
CA TRP A 71 4.81 12.17 -12.29
C TRP A 71 4.55 11.43 -10.96
N ILE A 72 3.54 11.86 -10.20
CA ILE A 72 3.15 11.27 -8.92
C ILE A 72 1.72 10.74 -9.06
N ASP A 73 1.63 9.46 -9.42
CA ASP A 73 0.38 8.71 -9.35
C ASP A 73 0.27 8.01 -7.98
N PRO A 74 -0.77 8.29 -7.17
CA PRO A 74 -0.96 7.64 -5.88
C PRO A 74 -1.17 6.12 -6.02
N GLY A 75 -1.62 5.65 -7.18
CA GLY A 75 -1.72 4.22 -7.50
C GLY A 75 -0.37 3.55 -7.73
N LEU A 76 0.58 4.24 -8.37
CA LEU A 76 1.95 3.75 -8.54
C LEU A 76 2.66 3.67 -7.18
N PHE A 77 2.48 4.69 -6.34
CA PHE A 77 2.99 4.67 -4.97
C PHE A 77 2.39 3.55 -4.11
N ALA A 78 1.12 3.20 -4.32
CA ALA A 78 0.52 2.03 -3.68
C ALA A 78 1.19 0.71 -4.12
N ALA A 79 1.45 0.53 -5.42
CA ALA A 79 2.15 -0.66 -5.93
C ALA A 79 3.58 -0.78 -5.39
N VAL A 80 4.34 0.34 -5.39
CA VAL A 80 5.70 0.40 -4.81
C VAL A 80 5.67 0.11 -3.31
N GLY A 81 4.69 0.65 -2.58
CA GLY A 81 4.46 0.36 -1.17
C GLY A 81 4.20 -1.12 -0.90
N ALA A 82 3.34 -1.76 -1.70
CA ALA A 82 3.05 -3.19 -1.62
C ALA A 82 4.31 -4.05 -1.85
N ALA A 83 5.09 -3.73 -2.89
CA ALA A 83 6.31 -4.44 -3.23
C ALA A 83 7.39 -4.31 -2.13
N SER A 84 7.57 -3.10 -1.58
CA SER A 84 8.55 -2.86 -0.51
C SER A 84 8.24 -3.64 0.77
N PHE A 85 6.96 -3.69 1.18
CA PHE A 85 6.53 -4.40 2.38
C PHE A 85 6.63 -5.92 2.20
N PHE A 86 6.20 -6.43 1.04
CA PHE A 86 6.27 -7.86 0.74
C PHE A 86 7.72 -8.35 0.63
N SER A 87 8.63 -7.56 0.04
CA SER A 87 10.07 -7.86 -0.02
C SER A 87 10.73 -7.83 1.37
N GLY A 88 10.34 -6.89 2.22
CA GLY A 88 10.87 -6.75 3.58
C GLY A 88 10.58 -7.96 4.47
N VAL A 89 9.37 -8.53 4.37
CA VAL A 89 8.96 -9.66 5.22
C VAL A 89 9.42 -11.01 4.65
N SER A 90 9.31 -11.20 3.34
CA SER A 90 9.61 -12.50 2.73
C SER A 90 11.09 -12.71 2.41
N ARG A 91 11.90 -11.64 2.29
CA ARG A 91 13.28 -11.69 1.76
C ARG A 91 13.38 -12.37 0.37
N LEU A 92 12.26 -12.54 -0.35
CA LEU A 92 12.20 -13.23 -1.65
C LEU A 92 12.33 -12.23 -2.81
N THR A 93 13.44 -11.51 -2.87
CA THR A 93 13.58 -10.37 -3.81
C THR A 93 13.47 -10.78 -5.28
N ILE A 94 14.09 -11.89 -5.69
CA ILE A 94 14.10 -12.32 -7.11
C ILE A 94 12.72 -12.83 -7.57
N SER A 95 12.04 -13.62 -6.74
CA SER A 95 10.72 -14.13 -7.10
C SER A 95 9.68 -13.01 -7.16
N LEU A 96 9.82 -12.02 -6.29
CA LEU A 96 8.89 -10.90 -6.18
C LEU A 96 8.98 -9.96 -7.39
N THR A 97 10.20 -9.69 -7.89
CA THR A 97 10.40 -8.87 -9.10
C THR A 97 9.73 -9.45 -10.34
N VAL A 98 9.55 -10.77 -10.42
CA VAL A 98 8.88 -11.42 -11.56
C VAL A 98 7.35 -11.40 -11.42
N ILE A 99 6.83 -11.35 -10.20
CA ILE A 99 5.38 -11.42 -9.91
C ILE A 99 4.73 -10.03 -9.93
N MET A 100 5.45 -8.99 -9.50
CA MET A 100 4.98 -7.60 -9.41
C MET A 100 5.22 -6.83 -10.70
#